data_AF-A0AAJ7T5G3-F1
#
_entry.id   AF-A0AAJ7T5G3-F1
#
_cell.length_a   1.000
_cell.length_b   1.000
_cell.length_c   1.000
_cell.angle_alpha   90.00
_cell.angle_beta   90.00
_cell.angle_gamma   90.00
#
_symmetry.space_group_name_H-M   'P 1'
#
loop_
_entity.id
_entity.type
_entity.pdbx_description
1 polymer ?
#
loop_
_entity_poly.entity_id
_entity_poly.type
_entity_poly.pdbx_seq_one_letter_code
_entity_poly.pdbx_strand_id
1 'polypeptide(L)'
;MSKKRGLSSEEKRTKMMEIFFETKDVFQLKDLEKIAPREKGITAMSVKDVLQSVVDDALVDTDRIGTSNYYWAFPSKALNSRQNKLMALEAQLKEGEARRKGLQESVVRATAGREDTEERAELLQELARLRSYKEKLQAELDKHRECDPEVVSGLRKENEIAKDAANRWTDNVFSIKSWAKRRFGLEEDQLDKSFGIPEEFDYIE
;
A
#
# COMPACT_ATOMS: atom_id res chain seq x y z
N MET A 1 -79.44 -18.94 -1.81
CA MET A 1 -78.52 -18.15 -0.96
C MET A 1 -77.10 -18.46 -1.41
N SER A 2 -76.52 -17.60 -2.24
CA SER A 2 -75.20 -17.82 -2.83
C SER A 2 -74.12 -17.89 -1.75
N LYS A 3 -73.31 -18.96 -1.71
CA LYS A 3 -72.15 -19.06 -0.81
C LYS A 3 -71.23 -17.89 -1.13
N LYS A 4 -71.07 -16.95 -0.19
CA LYS A 4 -70.12 -15.84 -0.31
C LYS A 4 -68.75 -16.43 -0.67
N ARG A 5 -68.23 -16.05 -1.84
CA ARG A 5 -66.89 -16.44 -2.32
C ARG A 5 -65.86 -15.99 -1.26
N GLY A 6 -65.01 -16.91 -0.82
CA GLY A 6 -63.94 -16.60 0.13
C GLY A 6 -62.90 -15.67 -0.52
N LEU A 7 -62.22 -14.87 0.30
CA LEU A 7 -61.11 -14.03 -0.15
C LEU A 7 -59.95 -14.90 -0.64
N SER A 8 -59.41 -14.56 -1.81
CA SER A 8 -58.16 -15.10 -2.34
C SER A 8 -56.94 -14.64 -1.51
N SER A 9 -55.79 -15.26 -1.73
CA SER A 9 -54.55 -14.89 -1.04
C SER A 9 -54.18 -13.41 -1.25
N GLU A 10 -54.28 -12.94 -2.50
CA GLU A 10 -53.94 -11.56 -2.86
C GLU A 10 -54.93 -10.53 -2.31
N GLU A 11 -56.23 -10.89 -2.30
CA GLU A 11 -57.26 -10.06 -1.67
C GLU A 11 -57.02 -9.94 -0.16
N LYS A 12 -56.58 -11.01 0.51
CA LYS A 12 -56.21 -10.96 1.94
C LYS A 12 -54.99 -10.07 2.19
N ARG A 13 -53.96 -10.13 1.34
CA ARG A 13 -52.76 -9.26 1.43
C ARG A 13 -53.14 -7.79 1.27
N THR A 14 -53.93 -7.47 0.24
CA THR A 14 -54.43 -6.11 0.02
C THR A 14 -55.25 -5.62 1.22
N LYS A 15 -56.17 -6.44 1.71
CA LYS A 15 -57.01 -6.12 2.87
C LYS A 15 -56.21 -5.96 4.16
N MET A 16 -55.12 -6.69 4.33
CA MET A 16 -54.19 -6.51 5.45
C MET A 16 -53.49 -5.15 5.36
N MET A 17 -53.00 -4.77 4.17
CA MET A 17 -52.36 -3.47 3.95
C MET A 17 -53.33 -2.29 4.18
N GLU A 18 -54.61 -2.44 3.79
CA GLU A 18 -55.64 -1.43 4.06
C GLU A 18 -55.75 -1.10 5.55
N ILE A 19 -55.66 -2.10 6.45
CA ILE A 19 -55.73 -1.87 7.90
C ILE A 19 -54.63 -0.90 8.32
N PHE A 20 -53.38 -1.16 7.92
CA PHE A 20 -52.25 -0.30 8.27
C PHE A 20 -52.37 1.10 7.67
N PHE A 21 -52.79 1.22 6.42
CA PHE A 21 -52.87 2.53 5.74
C PHE A 21 -54.07 3.38 6.16
N GLU A 22 -55.18 2.78 6.54
CA GLU A 22 -56.37 3.47 7.05
C GLU A 22 -56.16 3.93 8.50
N THR A 23 -55.68 3.02 9.37
CA THR A 23 -55.49 3.31 10.80
C THR A 23 -54.25 4.14 11.08
N LYS A 24 -53.18 3.95 10.28
CA LYS A 24 -51.87 4.59 10.45
C LYS A 24 -51.35 4.39 11.88
N ASP A 25 -51.50 3.17 12.40
CA ASP A 25 -51.11 2.81 13.75
C ASP A 25 -50.15 1.61 13.76
N VAL A 26 -49.60 1.32 14.93
CA VAL A 26 -48.66 0.23 15.19
C VAL A 26 -49.39 -0.88 15.95
N PHE A 27 -49.29 -2.11 15.45
CA PHE A 27 -50.03 -3.23 16.01
C PHE A 27 -49.11 -4.36 16.49
N GLN A 28 -49.56 -5.08 17.51
CA GLN A 28 -49.03 -6.41 17.80
C GLN A 28 -49.83 -7.47 17.03
N LEU A 29 -49.26 -8.67 16.87
CA LEU A 29 -49.95 -9.79 16.22
C LEU A 29 -51.33 -10.07 16.86
N LYS A 30 -51.43 -9.99 18.19
CA LYS A 30 -52.68 -10.23 18.94
C LYS A 30 -53.78 -9.21 18.60
N ASP A 31 -53.40 -7.99 18.22
CA ASP A 31 -54.35 -6.95 17.84
C ASP A 31 -54.85 -7.19 16.42
N LEU A 32 -53.94 -7.53 15.50
CA LEU A 32 -54.27 -7.88 14.11
C LEU A 32 -55.14 -9.14 14.02
N GLU A 33 -54.92 -10.14 14.89
CA GLU A 33 -55.77 -11.34 15.02
C GLU A 33 -57.22 -11.01 15.38
N LYS A 34 -57.50 -9.83 15.96
CA LYS A 34 -58.86 -9.36 16.27
C LYS A 34 -59.41 -8.44 15.19
N ILE A 35 -58.60 -7.48 14.72
CA ILE A 35 -59.02 -6.43 13.79
C ILE A 35 -59.23 -7.01 12.38
N ALA A 36 -58.29 -7.84 11.89
CA ALA A 36 -58.33 -8.33 10.51
C ALA A 36 -59.55 -9.21 10.18
N PRO A 37 -60.00 -10.12 11.07
CA PRO A 37 -61.25 -10.85 10.84
C PRO A 37 -62.49 -9.97 10.99
N ARG A 38 -62.48 -9.04 11.95
CA ARG A 38 -63.64 -8.18 12.26
C ARG A 38 -63.93 -7.17 11.16
N GLU A 39 -62.91 -6.48 10.67
CA GLU A 39 -63.08 -5.32 9.78
C GLU A 39 -62.92 -5.68 8.32
N LYS A 40 -62.04 -6.63 8.01
CA LYS A 40 -61.67 -6.97 6.63
C LYS A 40 -62.03 -8.40 6.23
N GLY A 41 -62.61 -9.19 7.14
CA GLY A 41 -63.10 -10.54 6.85
C GLY A 41 -62.01 -11.58 6.59
N ILE A 42 -60.76 -11.30 6.99
CA ILE A 42 -59.65 -12.26 6.88
C ILE A 42 -59.89 -13.38 7.89
N THR A 43 -59.81 -14.64 7.45
CA THR A 43 -60.00 -15.78 8.35
C THR A 43 -58.94 -15.75 9.47
N ALA A 44 -59.37 -15.85 10.73
CA ALA A 44 -58.50 -15.73 11.92
C ALA A 44 -57.25 -16.62 11.84
N MET A 45 -57.41 -17.89 11.43
CA MET A 45 -56.29 -18.82 11.27
C MET A 45 -55.26 -18.41 10.21
N SER A 46 -55.63 -17.55 9.25
CA SER A 46 -54.75 -17.08 8.17
C SER A 46 -54.12 -15.71 8.43
N VAL A 47 -54.47 -15.02 9.51
CA VAL A 47 -53.99 -13.65 9.79
C VAL A 47 -52.46 -13.62 9.91
N LYS A 48 -51.89 -14.58 10.65
CA LYS A 48 -50.44 -14.68 10.86
C LYS A 48 -49.69 -14.90 9.55
N ASP A 49 -50.14 -15.84 8.73
CA ASP A 49 -49.49 -16.17 7.45
C ASP A 49 -49.58 -15.02 6.44
N VAL A 50 -50.74 -14.35 6.40
CA VAL A 50 -50.94 -13.17 5.55
C VAL A 50 -50.05 -12.01 6.02
N LEU A 51 -49.97 -11.76 7.33
CA LEU A 51 -49.08 -10.75 7.89
C LEU A 51 -47.61 -11.06 7.55
N GLN A 52 -47.19 -12.31 7.74
CA GLN A 52 -45.82 -12.72 7.41
C GLN A 52 -45.53 -12.49 5.92
N SER A 53 -46.45 -12.85 5.02
CA SER A 53 -46.25 -12.63 3.58
C SER A 53 -46.05 -11.15 3.20
N VAL A 54 -46.74 -10.22 3.85
CA VAL A 54 -46.56 -8.77 3.56
C VAL A 54 -45.34 -8.17 4.26
N VAL A 55 -44.88 -8.79 5.34
CA VAL A 55 -43.60 -8.45 5.99
C VAL A 55 -42.42 -8.95 5.16
N ASP A 56 -42.49 -10.18 4.65
CA ASP A 56 -41.45 -10.78 3.81
C ASP A 56 -41.21 -9.98 2.53
N ASP A 57 -42.28 -9.41 1.95
CA ASP A 57 -42.20 -8.51 0.79
C ASP A 57 -41.88 -7.04 1.15
N ALA A 58 -41.50 -6.78 2.41
CA ALA A 58 -41.16 -5.47 2.94
C ALA A 58 -42.26 -4.38 2.80
N LEU A 59 -43.52 -4.80 2.64
CA LEU A 59 -44.67 -3.91 2.58
C LEU A 59 -45.08 -3.42 3.98
N VAL A 60 -44.91 -4.27 4.99
CA VAL A 60 -45.10 -3.96 6.40
C VAL A 60 -43.75 -4.03 7.11
N ASP A 61 -43.43 -3.00 7.89
CA ASP A 61 -42.27 -3.03 8.77
C ASP A 61 -42.57 -3.84 10.02
N THR A 62 -41.55 -4.54 10.51
CA THR A 62 -41.59 -5.19 11.80
C THR A 62 -40.34 -4.82 12.59
N ASP A 63 -40.50 -4.62 13.89
CA ASP A 63 -39.38 -4.51 14.81
C ASP A 63 -39.72 -5.14 16.15
N ARG A 64 -38.69 -5.65 16.82
CA ARG A 64 -38.83 -6.32 18.11
C ARG A 64 -38.41 -5.37 19.22
N ILE A 65 -39.39 -4.93 20.00
CA ILE A 65 -39.17 -4.05 21.14
C ILE A 65 -39.45 -4.85 22.42
N GLY A 66 -38.39 -5.15 23.16
CA GLY A 66 -38.44 -6.04 24.32
C GLY A 66 -38.82 -7.47 23.96
N THR A 67 -39.93 -7.96 24.52
CA THR A 67 -40.43 -9.33 24.28
C THR A 67 -41.44 -9.42 23.14
N SER A 68 -41.83 -8.29 22.53
CA SER A 68 -42.94 -8.21 21.58
C SER A 68 -42.49 -7.72 20.22
N ASN A 69 -43.10 -8.25 19.16
CA ASN A 69 -42.94 -7.75 17.79
C ASN A 69 -44.06 -6.74 17.50
N TYR A 70 -43.68 -5.63 16.88
CA TYR A 70 -44.56 -4.55 16.46
C TYR A 70 -44.55 -4.44 14.95
N TYR A 71 -45.72 -4.24 14.36
CA TYR A 71 -45.93 -4.19 12.92
C TYR A 71 -46.59 -2.88 12.53
N TRP A 72 -46.09 -2.22 11.48
CA TRP A 72 -46.67 -0.98 10.98
C TRP A 72 -46.40 -0.79 9.49
N ALA A 73 -47.25 -0.01 8.83
CA ALA A 73 -46.97 0.47 7.48
C ALA A 73 -47.62 1.84 7.28
N PHE A 74 -46.83 2.81 6.80
CA PHE A 74 -47.32 4.16 6.52
C PHE A 74 -47.30 4.46 5.02
N PRO A 75 -48.35 5.10 4.47
CA PRO A 75 -48.40 5.46 3.05
C PRO A 75 -47.22 6.32 2.57
N SER A 76 -46.65 7.15 3.47
CA SER A 76 -45.53 8.04 3.17
C SER A 76 -44.18 7.33 3.04
N LYS A 77 -44.04 6.10 3.54
CA LYS A 77 -42.75 5.39 3.60
C LYS A 77 -42.11 5.21 2.21
N ALA A 78 -42.90 4.75 1.24
CA ALA A 78 -42.40 4.51 -0.11
C ALA A 78 -41.90 5.80 -0.77
N LEU A 79 -42.60 6.92 -0.54
CA LEU A 79 -42.22 8.24 -1.04
C LEU A 79 -40.94 8.73 -0.36
N ASN A 80 -40.89 8.71 0.98
CA ASN A 80 -39.72 9.16 1.74
C ASN A 80 -38.47 8.33 1.43
N SER A 81 -38.62 7.01 1.29
CA SER A 81 -37.51 6.13 0.93
C SER A 81 -36.93 6.49 -0.45
N ARG A 82 -37.79 6.79 -1.43
CA ARG A 82 -37.36 7.21 -2.76
C ARG A 82 -36.72 8.60 -2.74
N GLN A 83 -37.28 9.54 -1.99
CA GLN A 83 -36.70 10.89 -1.83
C GLN A 83 -35.33 10.84 -1.16
N ASN A 84 -35.17 10.09 -0.07
CA ASN A 84 -33.88 9.91 0.59
C ASN A 84 -32.85 9.27 -0.35
N LYS A 85 -33.27 8.27 -1.13
CA LYS A 85 -32.40 7.65 -2.12
C LYS A 85 -32.00 8.61 -3.23
N LEU A 86 -32.93 9.44 -3.71
CA LEU A 86 -32.66 10.49 -4.69
C LEU A 86 -31.63 11.49 -4.14
N MET A 87 -31.86 12.04 -2.94
CA MET A 87 -30.93 12.99 -2.31
C MET A 87 -29.53 12.39 -2.13
N ALA A 88 -29.44 11.12 -1.71
CA ALA A 88 -28.16 10.44 -1.58
C ALA A 88 -27.44 10.27 -2.93
N LEU A 89 -28.17 9.93 -4.00
CA LEU A 89 -27.61 9.81 -5.34
C LEU A 89 -27.19 11.16 -5.92
N GLU A 90 -27.97 12.22 -5.69
CA GLU A 90 -27.63 13.58 -6.10
C GLU A 90 -26.36 14.08 -5.39
N ALA A 91 -26.21 13.80 -4.09
CA ALA A 91 -25.01 14.12 -3.34
C ALA A 91 -23.78 13.39 -3.90
N GLN A 92 -23.91 12.09 -4.18
CA GLN A 92 -22.84 11.29 -4.79
C GLN A 92 -22.47 11.78 -6.19
N LEU A 93 -23.46 12.15 -7.00
CA LEU A 93 -23.23 12.72 -8.33
C LEU A 93 -22.43 14.02 -8.23
N LYS A 94 -22.85 14.93 -7.35
CA LYS A 94 -22.17 16.21 -7.13
C LYS A 94 -20.73 16.04 -6.65
N GLU A 95 -20.48 15.09 -5.75
CA GLU A 95 -19.13 14.76 -5.30
C GLU A 95 -18.28 14.20 -6.45
N GLY A 96 -18.85 13.27 -7.22
CA GLY A 96 -18.20 12.69 -8.39
C GLY A 96 -17.83 13.73 -9.45
N GLU A 97 -18.73 14.67 -9.72
CA GLU A 97 -18.49 15.79 -10.65
C GLU A 97 -17.38 16.72 -10.18
N ALA A 98 -17.38 17.08 -8.89
CA ALA A 98 -16.33 17.90 -8.30
C ALA A 98 -14.96 17.20 -8.38
N ARG A 99 -14.91 15.90 -8.07
CA ARG A 99 -13.70 15.08 -8.17
C ARG A 99 -13.21 14.98 -9.61
N ARG A 100 -14.12 14.74 -10.57
CA ARG A 100 -13.81 14.70 -12.00
C ARG A 100 -13.21 16.02 -12.48
N LYS A 101 -13.81 17.14 -12.09
CA LYS A 101 -13.30 18.47 -12.45
C LYS A 101 -11.90 18.70 -11.88
N GLY A 102 -11.68 18.41 -10.60
CA GLY A 102 -10.37 18.55 -9.97
C GLY A 102 -9.29 17.67 -10.61
N LEU A 103 -9.63 16.43 -10.96
CA LEU A 103 -8.72 15.52 -11.68
C LEU A 103 -8.41 16.05 -13.08
N GLN A 104 -9.40 16.56 -13.82
CA GLN A 104 -9.20 17.10 -15.16
C GLN A 104 -8.28 18.33 -15.15
N GLU A 105 -8.43 19.22 -14.18
CA GLU A 105 -7.50 20.34 -13.97
C GLU A 105 -6.08 19.86 -13.62
N SER A 106 -5.97 18.80 -12.80
CA SER A 106 -4.67 18.22 -12.46
C SER A 106 -3.97 17.58 -13.66
N VAL A 107 -4.72 16.89 -14.52
CA VAL A 107 -4.19 16.33 -15.78
C VAL A 107 -3.65 17.45 -16.65
N VAL A 108 -4.44 18.51 -16.89
CA VAL A 108 -4.04 19.66 -17.72
C VAL A 108 -2.74 20.29 -17.19
N ARG A 109 -2.64 20.51 -15.87
CA ARG A 109 -1.41 21.03 -15.23
C ARG A 109 -0.21 20.08 -15.39
N ALA A 110 -0.42 18.77 -15.32
CA ALA A 110 0.66 17.79 -15.42
C ALA A 110 1.15 17.58 -16.86
N THR A 111 0.25 17.74 -17.84
CA THR A 111 0.55 17.65 -19.28
C THR A 111 1.16 18.93 -19.84
N ALA A 112 0.91 20.09 -19.23
CA ALA A 112 1.55 21.34 -19.65
C ALA A 112 3.09 21.21 -19.54
N GLY A 113 3.79 21.42 -20.67
CA GLY A 113 5.24 21.23 -20.79
C GLY A 113 5.70 19.77 -20.86
N ARG A 114 4.77 18.81 -20.91
CA ARG A 114 5.02 17.39 -21.16
C ARG A 114 4.13 16.89 -22.29
N GLU A 115 3.82 17.76 -23.25
CA GLU A 115 3.03 17.41 -24.40
C GLU A 115 3.70 16.27 -25.17
N ASP A 116 2.90 15.35 -25.67
CA ASP A 116 3.40 14.21 -26.42
C ASP A 116 3.75 14.65 -27.84
N THR A 117 4.95 15.21 -28.00
CA THR A 117 5.51 15.67 -29.26
C THR A 117 6.58 14.70 -29.75
N GLU A 118 6.80 14.65 -31.07
CA GLU A 118 7.89 13.88 -31.67
C GLU A 118 9.24 14.30 -31.10
N GLU A 119 9.46 15.62 -30.95
CA GLU A 119 10.67 16.18 -30.32
C GLU A 119 10.89 15.63 -28.90
N ARG A 120 9.85 15.56 -28.07
CA ARG A 120 9.95 15.01 -26.72
C ARG A 120 10.28 13.52 -26.75
N ALA A 121 9.70 12.76 -27.68
CA ALA A 121 9.99 11.34 -27.84
C ALA A 121 11.46 11.11 -28.25
N GLU A 122 11.98 11.90 -29.19
CA GLU A 122 13.39 11.87 -29.60
C GLU A 122 14.33 12.24 -28.46
N LEU A 123 14.03 13.32 -27.72
CA LEU A 123 14.82 13.74 -26.55
C LEU A 123 14.85 12.66 -25.45
N LEU A 124 13.74 11.96 -25.22
CA LEU A 124 13.69 10.85 -24.25
C LEU A 124 14.54 9.66 -24.70
N GLN A 125 14.55 9.33 -26.00
CA GLN A 125 15.42 8.29 -26.55
C GLN A 125 16.89 8.68 -26.44
N GLU A 126 17.23 9.92 -26.78
CA GLU A 126 18.60 10.43 -26.67
C GLU A 126 19.09 10.48 -25.23
N LEU A 127 18.23 10.91 -24.29
CA LEU A 127 18.54 10.88 -22.86
C LEU A 127 18.84 9.45 -22.38
N ALA A 128 18.06 8.46 -22.81
CA ALA A 128 18.30 7.06 -22.46
C ALA A 128 19.64 6.56 -23.02
N ARG A 129 19.95 6.91 -24.28
CA ARG A 129 21.21 6.58 -24.94
C ARG A 129 22.40 7.20 -24.20
N LEU A 130 22.33 8.49 -23.88
CA LEU A 130 23.40 9.22 -23.17
C LEU A 130 23.61 8.68 -21.76
N ARG A 131 22.56 8.30 -21.04
CA ARG A 131 22.67 7.66 -19.72
C ARG A 131 23.43 6.34 -19.81
N SER A 132 23.03 5.46 -20.73
CA SER A 132 23.74 4.20 -20.95
C SER A 132 25.19 4.41 -21.36
N TYR A 133 25.46 5.40 -22.20
CA TYR A 133 26.82 5.73 -22.62
C TYR A 133 27.68 6.25 -21.45
N LYS A 134 27.11 7.13 -20.60
CA LYS A 134 27.77 7.61 -19.39
C LYS A 134 28.12 6.45 -18.44
N GLU A 135 27.20 5.51 -18.24
CA GLU A 135 27.45 4.34 -17.39
C GLU A 135 28.60 3.47 -17.93
N LYS A 136 28.65 3.27 -19.25
CA LYS A 136 29.77 2.55 -19.88
C LYS A 136 31.10 3.25 -19.68
N LEU A 137 31.16 4.56 -19.92
CA LEU A 137 32.37 5.36 -19.72
C LEU A 137 32.81 5.36 -18.26
N GLN A 138 31.86 5.46 -17.31
CA GLN A 138 32.19 5.37 -15.89
C GLN A 138 32.79 4.00 -15.55
N ALA A 139 32.19 2.91 -16.04
CA ALA A 139 32.72 1.57 -15.84
C ALA A 139 34.10 1.36 -16.48
N GLU A 140 34.38 2.04 -17.60
CA GLU A 140 35.72 2.04 -18.20
C GLU A 140 36.73 2.82 -17.37
N LEU A 141 36.37 4.01 -16.87
CA LEU A 141 37.22 4.80 -15.98
C LEU A 141 37.53 4.04 -14.68
N ASP A 142 36.54 3.35 -14.12
CA ASP A 142 36.71 2.58 -12.88
C ASP A 142 37.75 1.44 -13.04
N LYS A 143 37.89 0.86 -14.24
CA LYS A 143 38.95 -0.14 -14.53
C LYS A 143 40.37 0.45 -14.43
N HIS A 144 40.50 1.76 -14.63
CA HIS A 144 41.78 2.46 -14.65
C HIS A 144 42.03 3.28 -13.39
N ARG A 145 41.19 3.12 -12.36
CA ARG A 145 41.25 3.89 -11.11
C ARG A 145 42.60 3.78 -10.39
N GLU A 146 43.23 2.61 -10.42
CA GLU A 146 44.55 2.38 -9.81
C GLU A 146 45.71 2.95 -10.64
N CYS A 147 45.48 3.26 -11.91
CA CYS A 147 46.44 3.89 -12.81
C CYS A 147 46.34 5.42 -12.81
N ASP A 148 45.57 6.00 -11.88
CA ASP A 148 45.48 7.45 -11.73
C ASP A 148 46.89 8.03 -11.43
N PRO A 149 47.37 9.01 -12.20
CA PRO A 149 48.68 9.63 -11.99
C PRO A 149 48.90 10.13 -10.56
N GLU A 150 47.87 10.63 -9.88
CA GLU A 150 47.99 11.08 -8.49
C GLU A 150 48.17 9.91 -7.53
N VAL A 151 47.41 8.83 -7.73
CA VAL A 151 47.53 7.58 -6.95
C VAL A 151 48.91 6.95 -7.14
N VAL A 152 49.36 6.83 -8.39
CA VAL A 152 50.69 6.29 -8.72
C VAL A 152 51.80 7.16 -8.15
N SER A 153 51.65 8.49 -8.21
CA SER A 153 52.62 9.43 -7.61
C SER A 153 52.67 9.30 -6.08
N GLY A 154 51.52 9.13 -5.43
CA GLY A 154 51.42 8.85 -4.00
C GLY A 154 52.15 7.56 -3.62
N LEU A 155 51.83 6.46 -4.31
CA LEU A 155 52.49 5.16 -4.10
C LEU A 155 54.00 5.22 -4.30
N ARG A 156 54.49 5.96 -5.30
CA ARG A 156 55.93 6.17 -5.50
C ARG A 156 56.57 6.87 -4.30
N LYS A 157 55.95 7.93 -3.78
CA LYS A 157 56.47 8.63 -2.59
C LYS A 157 56.47 7.74 -1.35
N GLU A 158 55.41 6.96 -1.15
CA GLU A 158 55.33 6.00 -0.04
C GLU A 158 56.40 4.91 -0.16
N ASN A 159 56.66 4.42 -1.37
CA ASN A 159 57.74 3.45 -1.64
C ASN A 159 59.12 4.03 -1.32
N GLU A 160 59.41 5.29 -1.68
CA GLU A 160 60.68 5.94 -1.31
C GLU A 160 60.83 6.02 0.21
N ILE A 161 59.78 6.42 0.93
CA ILE A 161 59.81 6.48 2.41
C ILE A 161 60.01 5.09 3.02
N ALA A 162 59.33 4.07 2.50
CA ALA A 162 59.45 2.70 2.97
C ALA A 162 60.85 2.12 2.71
N LYS A 163 61.43 2.43 1.54
CA LYS A 163 62.80 2.06 1.16
C LYS A 163 63.82 2.72 2.07
N ASP A 164 63.71 4.03 2.30
CA ASP A 164 64.59 4.76 3.23
C ASP A 164 64.47 4.19 4.66
N ALA A 165 63.26 3.87 5.11
CA ALA A 165 63.04 3.26 6.42
C ALA A 165 63.65 1.86 6.51
N ALA A 166 63.51 1.02 5.48
CA ALA A 166 64.12 -0.31 5.43
C ALA A 166 65.65 -0.22 5.48
N ASN A 167 66.25 0.64 4.66
CA ASN A 167 67.69 0.87 4.62
C ASN A 167 68.25 1.40 5.95
N ARG A 168 67.48 2.26 6.64
CA ARG A 168 67.84 2.70 7.99
C ARG A 168 67.84 1.55 9.01
N TRP A 169 66.92 0.59 8.89
CA TRP A 169 66.95 -0.60 9.74
C TRP A 169 68.09 -1.55 9.35
N THR A 170 68.43 -1.65 8.06
CA THR A 170 69.64 -2.35 7.59
C THR A 170 70.91 -1.77 8.24
N ASP A 171 71.05 -0.43 8.25
CA ASP A 171 72.16 0.25 8.96
C ASP A 171 72.22 -0.12 10.44
N ASN A 172 71.06 -0.12 11.11
CA ASN A 172 70.98 -0.46 12.53
C ASN A 172 71.40 -1.92 12.78
N VAL A 173 70.98 -2.85 11.92
CA VAL A 173 71.36 -4.26 12.00
C VAL A 173 72.88 -4.41 11.85
N PHE A 174 73.49 -3.81 10.82
CA PHE A 174 74.94 -3.85 10.62
C PHE A 174 75.71 -3.20 11.77
N SER A 175 75.19 -2.11 12.32
CA SER A 175 75.78 -1.42 13.48
C SER A 175 75.77 -2.31 14.73
N ILE A 176 74.66 -2.99 15.00
CA ILE A 176 74.54 -3.91 16.15
C ILE A 176 75.46 -5.13 15.97
N LYS A 177 75.52 -5.72 14.76
CA LYS A 177 76.45 -6.82 14.45
C LYS A 177 77.90 -6.41 14.72
N SER A 178 78.31 -5.26 14.19
CA SER A 178 79.67 -4.71 14.36
C SER A 178 80.01 -4.46 15.84
N TRP A 179 79.05 -3.91 16.60
CA TRP A 179 79.23 -3.68 18.04
C TRP A 179 79.31 -4.98 18.84
N ALA A 180 78.44 -5.95 18.56
CA ALA A 180 78.41 -7.25 19.25
C ALA A 180 79.71 -8.02 19.04
N LYS A 181 80.22 -8.05 17.81
CA LYS A 181 81.53 -8.62 17.46
C LYS A 181 82.66 -7.94 18.24
N ARG A 182 82.70 -6.61 18.26
CA ARG A 182 83.77 -5.85 18.94
C ARG A 182 83.72 -5.97 20.47
N ARG A 183 82.53 -5.97 21.07
CA ARG A 183 82.36 -5.91 22.54
C ARG A 183 82.36 -7.27 23.20
N PHE A 184 81.80 -8.29 22.54
CA PHE A 184 81.63 -9.63 23.11
C PHE A 184 82.42 -10.73 22.38
N GLY A 185 83.10 -10.41 21.28
CA GLY A 185 83.89 -11.39 20.52
C GLY A 185 83.04 -12.44 19.81
N LEU A 186 81.78 -12.12 19.48
CA LEU A 186 80.88 -13.01 18.76
C LEU A 186 81.23 -13.03 17.26
N GLU A 187 81.25 -14.22 16.67
CA GLU A 187 81.43 -14.40 15.22
C GLU A 187 80.15 -14.02 14.46
N GLU A 188 80.31 -13.30 13.34
CA GLU A 188 79.20 -12.80 12.52
C GLU A 188 78.31 -13.93 11.99
N ASP A 189 78.90 -15.02 11.50
CA ASP A 189 78.15 -16.19 11.00
C ASP A 189 77.24 -16.83 12.06
N GLN A 190 77.65 -16.80 13.33
CA GLN A 190 76.83 -17.32 14.43
C GLN A 190 75.69 -16.38 14.77
N LEU A 191 75.93 -15.07 14.75
CA LEU A 191 74.88 -14.05 14.92
C LEU A 191 73.84 -14.13 13.80
N ASP A 192 74.30 -14.23 12.56
CA ASP A 192 73.43 -14.28 11.38
C ASP A 192 72.55 -15.52 11.38
N LYS A 193 73.12 -16.70 11.68
CA LYS A 193 72.33 -17.94 11.86
C LYS A 193 71.35 -17.85 13.03
N SER A 194 71.73 -17.20 14.13
CA SER A 194 70.88 -17.12 15.34
C SER A 194 69.68 -16.18 15.15
N PHE A 195 69.86 -15.09 14.42
CA PHE A 195 68.82 -14.09 14.15
C PHE A 195 68.14 -14.26 12.78
N GLY A 196 68.53 -15.27 12.00
CA GLY A 196 67.96 -15.56 10.69
C GLY A 196 68.26 -14.49 9.65
N ILE A 197 69.45 -13.87 9.71
CA ILE A 197 69.90 -12.86 8.75
C ILE A 197 70.45 -13.59 7.51
N PRO A 198 69.84 -13.43 6.32
CA PRO A 198 70.33 -14.07 5.10
C PRO A 198 71.70 -13.54 4.67
N GLU A 199 72.47 -14.35 3.92
CA GLU A 199 73.76 -13.91 3.35
C GLU A 199 73.59 -12.79 2.31
N GLU A 200 72.45 -12.75 1.63
CA GLU A 200 72.09 -11.72 0.65
C GLU A 200 71.43 -10.47 1.30
N PHE A 201 71.46 -10.37 2.63
CA PHE A 201 70.87 -9.22 3.32
C PHE A 201 71.69 -7.95 3.08
N ASP A 202 71.13 -7.04 2.29
CA ASP A 202 71.75 -5.78 1.91
C ASP A 202 70.71 -4.66 1.75
N TYR A 203 71.16 -3.47 1.37
CA TYR A 203 70.30 -2.34 1.06
C TYR A 203 69.34 -2.64 -0.09
N ILE A 204 68.14 -2.09 0.00
CA ILE A 204 67.14 -2.10 -1.06
C ILE A 204 67.47 -0.97 -2.05
N GLU A 205 67.64 -1.33 -3.32
CA GLU A 205 67.82 -0.41 -4.48
C GLU A 205 66.54 0.26 -4.98
#